data_AF-A0A948SYX4-F1
#
_entry.id   AF-A0A948SYX4-F1
#
_cell.length_a   1.000
_cell.length_b   1.000
_cell.length_c   1.000
_cell.angle_alpha   90.00
_cell.angle_beta   90.00
_cell.angle_gamma   90.00
#
_symmetry.space_group_name_H-M   'P 1'
#
loop_
_entity.id
_entity.type
_entity.pdbx_description
1 polymer ?
#
loop_
_entity_poly.entity_id
_entity_poly.type
_entity_poly.pdbx_seq_one_letter_code
_entity_poly.pdbx_strand_id
1 'polypeptide(L)'
;MVWERKSAYRRTRFMPADLWGWRGSPPTNMSLRAAVRSESKAREKTMKIGVLGGTFDPIHNGHLELARAAQNQYGLDEIWFVPASIPPHKVSSSDRASSKHRFEMVKLAAASEPRFKVSDEELSREGISYTYD
;
A
#
# COMPACT_ATOMS: atom_id res chain seq x y z
N MET A 1 8.30 -11.58 -19.51
CA MET A 1 8.62 -10.15 -19.72
C MET A 1 8.88 -9.55 -18.36
N VAL A 2 10.15 -9.29 -18.02
CA VAL A 2 10.58 -8.61 -16.79
C VAL A 2 11.13 -7.26 -17.22
N TRP A 3 10.67 -6.18 -16.60
CA TRP A 3 11.26 -4.86 -16.77
C TRP A 3 11.57 -4.28 -15.40
N GLU A 4 12.85 -4.34 -15.04
CA GLU A 4 13.47 -3.59 -13.96
C GLU A 4 14.07 -2.32 -14.56
N ARG A 5 13.70 -1.15 -14.03
CA ARG A 5 14.32 0.14 -14.40
C ARG A 5 15.16 0.66 -13.23
N LYS A 6 16.48 0.49 -13.35
CA LYS A 6 17.45 1.29 -12.59
C LYS A 6 17.78 2.54 -13.38
N SER A 7 17.42 3.71 -12.84
CA SER A 7 17.92 4.99 -13.32
C SER A 7 19.13 5.41 -12.49
N ALA A 8 20.30 5.38 -13.12
CA ALA A 8 21.50 6.06 -12.65
C ALA A 8 21.74 7.26 -13.57
N TYR A 9 21.80 8.47 -13.00
CA TYR A 9 22.50 9.57 -13.66
C TYR A 9 23.23 10.45 -12.64
N ARG A 10 24.54 10.55 -12.89
CA ARG A 10 25.59 11.20 -12.12
C ARG A 10 25.38 12.71 -12.02
N ARG A 11 25.79 13.29 -10.89
CA ARG A 11 26.20 14.69 -10.82
C ARG A 11 27.45 14.82 -9.95
N THR A 12 28.61 14.59 -10.55
CA THR A 12 29.90 15.01 -10.00
C THR A 12 29.94 16.53 -10.02
N ARG A 13 29.80 17.17 -8.86
CA ARG A 13 30.07 18.60 -8.69
C ARG A 13 31.54 18.73 -8.32
N PHE A 14 32.34 19.14 -9.29
CA PHE A 14 33.73 19.59 -9.12
C PHE A 14 33.69 20.85 -8.23
N MET A 15 34.39 20.86 -7.09
CA MET A 15 34.62 22.07 -6.30
C MET A 15 36.08 22.50 -6.49
N PRO A 16 36.36 23.76 -6.86
CA PRO A 16 37.74 24.26 -6.99
C PRO A 16 38.39 24.43 -5.61
N ALA A 17 39.73 24.32 -5.58
CA ALA A 17 40.56 24.23 -4.37
C ALA A 17 40.95 25.59 -3.75
N ASP A 18 40.34 26.70 -4.17
CA ASP A 18 40.89 28.04 -3.90
C ASP A 18 39.91 28.92 -3.12
N LEU A 19 39.63 28.59 -1.85
CA LEU A 19 39.07 29.53 -0.87
C LEU A 19 39.63 29.21 0.53
N TRP A 20 40.87 29.65 0.78
CA TRP A 20 41.47 29.74 2.11
C TRP A 20 40.87 30.91 2.89
N GLY A 21 40.37 30.67 4.11
CA GLY A 21 40.05 31.75 5.05
C GLY A 21 39.02 31.43 6.13
N TRP A 22 39.20 30.37 6.92
CA TRP A 22 38.37 30.14 8.11
C TRP A 22 39.24 30.09 9.37
N ARG A 23 39.36 31.24 10.04
CA ARG A 23 39.68 31.30 11.48
C ARG A 23 38.35 31.29 12.22
N GLY A 24 37.91 30.10 12.60
CA GLY A 24 36.74 29.88 13.45
C GLY A 24 36.81 28.45 13.95
N SER A 25 36.82 28.25 15.27
CA SER A 25 36.83 26.92 15.87
C SER A 25 35.71 26.06 15.28
N PRO A 26 35.96 24.77 14.98
CA PRO A 26 34.91 23.90 14.47
C PRO A 26 33.75 23.88 15.47
N PRO A 27 32.48 23.93 15.02
CA PRO A 27 31.36 23.78 15.93
C PRO A 27 31.54 22.46 16.70
N THR A 28 31.56 22.57 18.02
CA THR A 28 31.65 21.44 18.94
C THR A 28 30.64 20.36 18.54
N ASN A 29 31.11 19.12 18.59
CA ASN A 29 30.58 17.86 18.04
C ASN A 29 29.13 17.45 18.45
N MET A 30 28.32 18.39 18.95
CA MET A 30 26.98 18.16 19.50
C MET A 30 25.87 18.42 18.47
N SER A 31 26.09 19.31 17.49
CA SER A 31 25.08 19.65 16.45
C SER A 31 25.12 18.72 15.24
N LEU A 32 26.32 18.29 14.80
CA LEU A 32 26.49 17.31 13.72
C LEU A 32 25.84 15.96 14.04
N ARG A 33 25.91 15.52 15.31
CA ARG A 33 25.27 14.30 15.78
C ARG A 33 23.75 14.38 15.89
N ALA A 34 23.17 15.57 15.92
CA ALA A 34 21.72 15.76 15.91
C ALA A 34 21.20 15.80 14.46
N ALA A 35 21.90 16.52 13.58
CA ALA A 35 21.57 16.63 12.16
C ALA A 35 21.69 15.29 11.41
N VAL A 36 22.78 14.53 11.64
CA VAL A 36 22.96 13.19 11.05
C VAL A 36 21.90 12.19 11.59
N ARG A 37 21.39 12.41 12.81
CA ARG A 37 20.28 11.64 13.40
C ARG A 37 18.92 12.00 12.80
N SER A 38 18.71 13.28 12.45
CA SER A 38 17.47 13.71 11.79
C SER A 38 17.43 13.31 10.33
N GLU A 39 18.56 13.31 9.62
CA GLU A 39 18.65 12.89 8.22
C GLU A 39 18.44 11.38 8.05
N SER A 40 18.91 10.56 8.99
CA SER A 40 18.69 9.10 8.97
C SER A 40 17.24 8.69 9.24
N LYS A 41 16.41 9.60 9.79
CA LYS A 41 15.03 9.32 10.22
C LYS A 41 14.00 9.51 9.10
N ALA A 42 14.36 10.18 8.01
CA ALA A 42 13.54 10.31 6.82
C ALA A 42 13.83 9.19 5.80
N ARG A 43 13.97 7.94 6.27
CA ARG A 43 13.76 6.80 5.37
C ARG A 43 12.35 6.94 4.83
N GLU A 44 12.24 7.05 3.51
CA GLU A 44 10.99 7.07 2.76
C GLU A 44 10.02 6.04 3.39
N LYS A 45 8.95 6.52 4.01
CA LYS A 45 8.02 5.67 4.74
C LYS A 45 7.34 4.79 3.71
N THR A 46 7.72 3.52 3.64
CA THR A 46 7.04 2.53 2.81
C THR A 46 5.61 2.36 3.30
N MET A 47 4.65 2.60 2.41
CA MET A 47 3.23 2.40 2.67
C MET A 47 2.97 0.93 2.99
N LYS A 48 2.26 0.65 4.08
CA LYS A 48 1.85 -0.68 4.50
C LYS A 48 0.40 -0.91 4.10
N ILE A 49 0.19 -1.81 3.16
CA ILE A 49 -1.15 -2.14 2.65
C ILE A 49 -1.53 -3.53 3.14
N GLY A 50 -2.72 -3.66 3.74
CA GLY A 50 -3.35 -4.96 3.99
C GLY A 50 -4.26 -5.35 2.84
N VAL A 51 -4.28 -6.63 2.47
CA VAL A 51 -5.18 -7.16 1.43
C VAL A 51 -6.18 -8.10 2.08
N LEU A 52 -7.48 -7.86 1.86
CA LEU A 52 -8.57 -8.69 2.34
C LEU A 52 -9.34 -9.27 1.16
N GLY A 53 -9.01 -10.51 0.79
CA GLY A 53 -9.74 -11.27 -0.21
C GLY A 53 -10.99 -11.93 0.38
N GLY A 54 -12.07 -12.00 -0.40
CA GLY A 54 -13.29 -12.68 0.02
C GLY A 54 -14.40 -12.65 -1.04
N THR A 55 -15.40 -13.53 -0.89
CA THR A 55 -16.56 -13.51 -1.80
C THR A 55 -17.48 -12.33 -1.51
N PHE A 56 -17.60 -11.86 -0.27
CA PHE A 56 -18.43 -10.71 0.12
C PHE A 56 -19.87 -10.76 -0.46
N ASP A 57 -20.61 -11.83 -0.13
CA ASP A 57 -21.96 -12.06 -0.66
C ASP A 57 -23.02 -12.16 0.44
N PRO A 58 -23.52 -11.02 0.96
CA PRO A 58 -23.00 -9.66 0.79
C PRO A 58 -21.89 -9.30 1.82
N ILE A 59 -21.21 -8.18 1.60
CA ILE A 59 -20.37 -7.58 2.65
C ILE A 59 -21.22 -7.19 3.88
N HIS A 60 -20.65 -7.27 5.07
CA HIS A 60 -21.34 -7.00 6.34
C HIS A 60 -20.36 -6.46 7.40
N ASN A 61 -20.87 -5.99 8.54
CA ASN A 61 -20.07 -5.33 9.59
C ASN A 61 -18.89 -6.18 10.08
N GLY A 62 -19.06 -7.50 10.23
CA GLY A 62 -17.94 -8.40 10.57
C GLY A 62 -16.72 -8.28 9.64
N HIS A 63 -16.90 -8.07 8.34
CA HIS A 63 -15.77 -7.85 7.41
C HIS A 63 -15.10 -6.49 7.64
N LEU A 64 -15.89 -5.45 7.91
CA LEU A 64 -15.40 -4.09 8.14
C LEU A 64 -14.63 -3.99 9.47
N GLU A 65 -15.15 -4.61 10.53
CA GLU A 65 -14.50 -4.67 11.83
C GLU A 65 -13.21 -5.48 11.76
N LEU A 66 -13.18 -6.58 11.00
CA LEU A 66 -11.96 -7.35 10.75
C LEU A 66 -10.89 -6.49 10.04
N ALA A 67 -11.26 -5.79 8.97
CA ALA A 67 -10.37 -4.89 8.26
C ALA A 67 -9.82 -3.77 9.17
N ARG A 68 -10.69 -3.18 9.99
CA ARG A 68 -10.33 -2.12 10.94
C ARG A 68 -9.41 -2.63 12.04
N ALA A 69 -9.69 -3.81 12.59
CA ALA A 69 -8.85 -4.45 13.59
C ALA A 69 -7.45 -4.73 13.04
N ALA A 70 -7.36 -5.30 11.83
CA ALA A 70 -6.08 -5.56 11.17
C ALA A 70 -5.31 -4.25 10.90
N GLN A 71 -5.99 -3.22 10.40
CA GLN A 71 -5.39 -1.91 10.17
C GLN A 71 -4.76 -1.33 11.44
N ASN A 72 -5.50 -1.35 12.54
CA ASN A 72 -5.05 -0.81 13.83
C ASN A 72 -3.93 -1.65 14.44
N GLN A 73 -4.06 -2.98 14.41
CA GLN A 73 -3.13 -3.90 15.06
C GLN A 73 -1.76 -3.93 14.36
N TYR A 74 -1.73 -3.81 13.03
CA TYR A 74 -0.49 -3.88 12.25
C TYR A 74 0.02 -2.51 11.77
N GLY A 75 -0.69 -1.42 12.12
CA GLY A 75 -0.35 -0.07 11.70
C GLY A 75 -0.32 0.07 10.19
N LEU A 76 -1.35 -0.44 9.52
CA LEU A 76 -1.49 -0.40 8.07
C LEU A 76 -2.01 0.98 7.65
N ASP A 77 -1.44 1.52 6.58
CA ASP A 77 -1.86 2.79 6.01
C ASP A 77 -3.17 2.63 5.23
N GLU A 78 -3.36 1.48 4.57
CA GLU A 78 -4.56 1.16 3.78
C GLU A 78 -4.99 -0.31 3.92
N ILE A 79 -6.28 -0.57 3.69
CA ILE A 79 -6.82 -1.92 3.48
C ILE A 79 -7.46 -2.00 2.10
N TRP A 80 -7.08 -2.99 1.32
CA TRP A 80 -7.60 -3.25 -0.02
C TRP A 80 -8.49 -4.48 0.01
N PHE A 81 -9.77 -4.29 -0.25
CA PHE A 81 -10.74 -5.37 -0.43
C PHE A 81 -10.60 -5.91 -1.86
N VAL A 82 -10.50 -7.23 -1.99
CA VAL A 82 -10.41 -7.91 -3.29
C VAL A 82 -11.59 -8.89 -3.41
N PRO A 83 -12.71 -8.48 -4.03
CA PRO A 83 -13.86 -9.34 -4.20
C PRO A 83 -13.60 -10.46 -5.20
N ALA A 84 -13.80 -11.71 -4.76
CA ALA A 84 -13.55 -12.88 -5.60
C ALA A 84 -14.48 -12.92 -6.82
N SER A 85 -13.94 -13.13 -8.02
CA SER A 85 -14.72 -13.13 -9.28
C SER A 85 -15.64 -14.34 -9.39
N ILE A 86 -15.10 -15.55 -9.22
CA ILE A 86 -15.82 -16.83 -9.37
C ILE A 86 -15.42 -17.76 -8.22
N PRO A 87 -16.35 -18.15 -7.33
CA PRO A 87 -16.07 -19.22 -6.37
C PRO A 87 -15.82 -20.53 -7.14
N PRO A 88 -14.70 -21.23 -6.91
CA PRO A 88 -14.28 -22.37 -7.73
C PRO A 88 -15.21 -23.60 -7.80
N HIS A 89 -16.39 -23.58 -7.16
CA HIS A 89 -17.14 -24.81 -6.87
C HIS A 89 -18.66 -24.81 -7.12
N LYS A 90 -19.34 -23.74 -7.56
CA LYS A 90 -20.82 -23.81 -7.73
C LYS A 90 -21.36 -22.98 -8.89
N VAL A 91 -21.77 -23.68 -9.95
CA VAL A 91 -22.32 -23.17 -11.22
C VAL A 91 -23.83 -22.92 -11.15
N SER A 92 -24.49 -23.08 -9.99
CA SER A 92 -25.95 -23.21 -9.93
C SER A 92 -26.58 -22.70 -8.62
N SER A 93 -26.50 -21.40 -8.37
CA SER A 93 -27.34 -20.78 -7.34
C SER A 93 -27.85 -19.45 -7.85
N SER A 94 -29.11 -19.44 -8.29
CA SER A 94 -29.88 -18.28 -8.77
C SER A 94 -30.01 -17.14 -7.76
N ASP A 95 -29.61 -17.38 -6.50
CA ASP A 95 -29.87 -16.49 -5.38
C ASP A 95 -28.66 -15.66 -4.94
N ARG A 96 -27.52 -15.74 -5.67
CA ARG A 96 -26.29 -14.99 -5.35
C ARG A 96 -26.22 -13.69 -6.14
N ALA A 97 -25.73 -12.64 -5.48
CA ALA A 97 -25.45 -11.38 -6.17
C ALA A 97 -24.36 -11.59 -7.23
N SER A 98 -24.54 -10.99 -8.41
CA SER A 98 -23.53 -11.01 -9.47
C SER A 98 -22.19 -10.49 -8.96
N SER A 99 -21.06 -10.91 -9.55
CA SER A 99 -19.73 -10.40 -9.19
C SER A 99 -19.68 -8.87 -9.19
N LYS A 100 -20.33 -8.25 -10.18
CA LYS A 100 -20.52 -6.80 -10.26
C LYS A 100 -21.33 -6.23 -9.09
N HIS A 101 -22.45 -6.85 -8.72
CA HIS A 101 -23.23 -6.40 -7.55
C HIS A 101 -22.43 -6.54 -6.25
N ARG A 102 -21.69 -7.64 -6.06
CA ARG A 102 -20.82 -7.82 -4.89
C ARG A 102 -19.74 -6.76 -4.81
N PHE A 103 -19.09 -6.44 -5.93
CA PHE A 103 -18.14 -5.34 -5.99
C PHE A 103 -18.75 -3.99 -5.61
N GLU A 104 -19.91 -3.65 -6.18
CA GLU A 104 -20.58 -2.38 -5.85
C GLU A 104 -21.01 -2.33 -4.38
N MET A 105 -21.50 -3.45 -3.82
CA MET A 105 -21.81 -3.53 -2.39
C MET A 105 -20.58 -3.31 -1.52
N VAL A 106 -19.44 -3.91 -1.88
CA VAL A 106 -18.15 -3.73 -1.18
C VAL A 106 -17.71 -2.27 -1.26
N LYS A 107 -17.81 -1.65 -2.44
CA LYS A 107 -17.47 -0.24 -2.66
C LYS A 107 -18.32 0.71 -1.81
N LEU A 108 -19.63 0.47 -1.75
CA LEU A 108 -20.55 1.24 -0.91
C LEU A 108 -20.24 1.09 0.59
N ALA A 109 -19.95 -0.13 1.04
CA ALA A 109 -19.60 -0.38 2.44
C ALA A 109 -18.24 0.24 2.82
N ALA A 110 -17.24 0.14 1.94
CA ALA A 110 -15.91 0.69 2.14
C ALA A 110 -15.88 2.23 2.09
N ALA A 111 -16.83 2.88 1.43
CA ALA A 111 -16.88 4.34 1.27
C ALA A 111 -16.94 5.11 2.60
N SER A 112 -17.31 4.45 3.70
CA SER A 112 -17.34 5.03 5.04
C SER A 112 -15.95 5.25 5.66
N GLU A 113 -14.89 4.62 5.13
CA GLU A 113 -13.51 4.73 5.62
C GLU A 113 -12.55 5.07 4.46
N PRO A 114 -11.97 6.29 4.41
CA PRO A 114 -11.13 6.72 3.30
C PRO A 114 -9.89 5.84 3.01
N ARG A 115 -9.41 5.14 4.05
CA ARG A 115 -8.26 4.22 3.96
C ARG A 115 -8.65 2.81 3.49
N PHE A 116 -9.93 2.56 3.27
CA PHE A 116 -10.40 1.33 2.64
C PHE A 116 -10.52 1.55 1.13
N LYS A 117 -9.85 0.69 0.36
CA LYS A 117 -9.87 0.65 -1.10
C LYS A 117 -10.49 -0.65 -1.57
N VAL A 118 -11.07 -0.64 -2.77
CA VAL A 118 -11.64 -1.85 -3.38
C VAL A 118 -10.96 -2.05 -4.72
N SER A 119 -10.37 -3.21 -4.91
CA SER A 119 -9.73 -3.62 -6.16
C SER A 119 -10.75 -4.31 -7.07
N ASP A 120 -10.75 -3.94 -8.35
CA ASP A 120 -11.50 -4.60 -9.42
C ASP A 120 -10.66 -5.60 -10.21
N GLU A 121 -9.39 -5.79 -9.83
CA GLU A 121 -8.40 -6.60 -10.55
C GLU A 121 -8.84 -8.06 -10.78
N GLU A 122 -9.66 -8.64 -9.89
CA GLU A 122 -10.19 -9.99 -10.09
C GLU A 122 -11.45 -10.02 -11.00
N LEU A 123 -12.21 -8.93 -11.11
CA LEU A 123 -13.46 -8.90 -11.89
C LEU A 123 -13.23 -9.00 -13.39
N SER A 124 -12.06 -8.56 -13.86
CA SER A 124 -11.66 -8.60 -15.27
C SER A 124 -11.00 -9.92 -15.67
N ARG A 125 -10.67 -10.80 -14.70
CA ARG A 125 -10.00 -12.08 -14.95
C ARG A 125 -11.03 -13.16 -15.28
N GLU A 126 -10.86 -13.79 -16.44
CA GLU A 126 -11.60 -14.98 -16.81
C GLU A 126 -11.06 -16.20 -16.04
N GLY A 127 -11.86 -16.79 -15.16
CA GLY A 127 -11.51 -18.03 -14.44
C GLY A 127 -11.53 -17.90 -12.90
N ILE A 128 -11.02 -18.93 -12.23
CA ILE A 128 -10.86 -18.95 -10.77
C ILE A 128 -9.64 -18.09 -10.43
N SER A 129 -9.83 -17.06 -9.61
CA SER A 129 -8.74 -16.24 -9.08
C SER A 129 -8.21 -16.83 -7.77
N TYR A 130 -6.89 -17.04 -7.70
CA TYR A 130 -6.19 -17.41 -6.47
C TYR A 130 -5.46 -16.18 -5.92
N THR A 131 -5.39 -16.06 -4.60
CA THR A 131 -4.72 -14.95 -3.89
C THR A 131 -3.21 -14.82 -4.19
N TYR A 132 -2.62 -15.79 -4.91
CA TYR A 132 -1.22 -15.79 -5.32
C TYR A 132 -0.97 -15.15 -6.71
N ASP A 133 -1.99 -15.14 -7.59
CA ASP A 133 -1.89 -14.65 -8.98
C ASP A 133 -2.10 -13.12 -9.10
#